data_AF-A0A821N6T6-F1
#
_entry.id   AF-A0A821N6T6-F1
#
_cell.length_a   1.000
_cell.length_b   1.000
_cell.length_c   1.000
_cell.angle_alpha   90.00
_cell.angle_beta   90.00
_cell.angle_gamma   90.00
#
_symmetry.space_group_name_H-M   'P 1'
#
loop_
_entity.id
_entity.type
_entity.pdbx_description
1 polymer ?
#
loop_
_entity_poly.entity_id
_entity_poly.type
_entity_poly.pdbx_seq_one_letter_code
_entity_poly.pdbx_strand_id
1 'polypeptide(L)'
;MRKIMNKAKVMSWYQWTTVGGRVLTRIISFKGTVIQCVKQLQRKTPQYLWDVFVKRKQSGYFDHIKENADDTTVVCQVDYTESYTLQDQDQIQSAHWSKKQVSIFTAYIWMGGSGWDGVVDSINGTLKRFVWMGVMAGARCSSAKEFVNICRRKTKTILVALVQQAQFDTTEALLKTYFQNIVGVPNIRKQHHINVLNKDVIECALYATCKDKYVFKF
;
A
#
# COMPACT_ATOMS: atom_id res chain seq x y z
N MET A 1 3.02 -36.39 14.98
CA MET A 1 1.59 -36.66 15.25
C MET A 1 0.71 -35.65 14.51
N ARG A 2 0.01 -36.05 13.43
CA ARG A 2 -1.02 -35.21 12.81
C ARG A 2 -2.28 -35.30 13.65
N LYS A 3 -2.63 -34.24 14.39
CA LYS A 3 -3.95 -34.13 15.04
C LYS A 3 -5.01 -34.26 13.95
N ILE A 4 -5.78 -35.35 14.00
CA ILE A 4 -6.93 -35.58 13.14
C ILE A 4 -7.94 -34.48 13.48
N MET A 5 -8.06 -33.48 12.61
CA MET A 5 -9.10 -32.46 12.71
C MET A 5 -10.47 -33.16 12.81
N ASN A 6 -11.19 -32.90 13.89
CA ASN A 6 -12.49 -33.51 14.14
C ASN A 6 -13.49 -33.04 13.07
N LYS A 7 -13.81 -33.94 12.13
CA LYS A 7 -14.45 -33.64 10.84
C LYS A 7 -15.88 -33.07 10.96
N ALA A 8 -16.54 -33.34 12.10
CA ALA A 8 -17.92 -32.91 12.37
C ALA A 8 -18.03 -31.54 13.06
N LYS A 9 -16.92 -30.89 13.44
CA LYS A 9 -16.98 -29.60 14.12
C LYS A 9 -17.52 -28.52 13.18
N VAL A 10 -18.67 -27.98 13.52
CA VAL A 10 -19.27 -26.83 12.83
C VAL A 10 -18.55 -25.57 13.29
N MET A 11 -18.19 -24.71 12.35
CA MET A 11 -17.55 -23.42 12.59
C MET A 11 -18.17 -22.34 11.70
N SER A 12 -18.06 -21.10 12.15
CA SER A 12 -18.34 -19.93 11.33
C SER A 12 -17.04 -19.26 10.90
N TRP A 13 -17.01 -18.73 9.68
CA TRP A 13 -15.90 -17.95 9.19
C TRP A 13 -16.40 -16.82 8.29
N TYR A 14 -15.52 -15.86 8.06
CA TYR A 14 -15.84 -14.65 7.32
C TYR A 14 -14.99 -14.55 6.07
N GLN A 15 -15.56 -14.03 4.99
CA GLN A 15 -14.82 -13.72 3.78
C GLN A 15 -15.19 -12.32 3.27
N TRP A 16 -14.17 -11.55 2.94
CA TRP A 16 -14.32 -10.35 2.14
C TRP A 16 -14.71 -10.73 0.70
N THR A 17 -15.83 -10.18 0.22
CA THR A 17 -16.23 -10.27 -1.18
C THR A 17 -16.42 -8.89 -1.77
N THR A 18 -16.12 -8.74 -3.05
CA THR A 18 -16.43 -7.53 -3.81
C THR A 18 -17.82 -7.65 -4.40
N VAL A 19 -18.74 -6.76 -4.02
CA VAL A 19 -20.07 -6.65 -4.63
C VAL A 19 -20.08 -5.44 -5.57
N GLY A 20 -20.57 -5.61 -6.80
CA GLY A 20 -20.80 -4.48 -7.71
C GLY A 20 -19.56 -3.83 -8.35
N GLY A 21 -18.39 -4.47 -8.27
CA GLY A 21 -17.16 -3.92 -8.86
C GLY A 21 -16.50 -2.84 -8.00
N ARG A 22 -15.27 -3.16 -7.59
CA ARG A 22 -14.21 -2.30 -7.02
C ARG A 22 -14.38 -1.57 -5.68
N VAL A 23 -15.57 -1.30 -5.13
CA VAL A 23 -15.62 -0.42 -3.92
C VAL A 23 -16.42 -0.96 -2.74
N LEU A 24 -17.27 -1.97 -2.93
CA LEU A 24 -18.06 -2.53 -1.81
C LEU A 24 -17.50 -3.89 -1.39
N THR A 25 -16.59 -3.87 -0.42
CA THR A 25 -16.15 -5.08 0.25
C THR A 25 -17.13 -5.42 1.36
N ARG A 26 -17.88 -6.49 1.22
CA ARG A 26 -18.76 -7.01 2.28
C ARG A 26 -18.15 -8.24 2.92
N ILE A 27 -18.25 -8.30 4.24
CA ILE A 27 -17.94 -9.49 5.01
C ILE A 27 -19.14 -10.44 4.86
N ILE A 28 -18.97 -11.54 4.13
CA ILE A 28 -19.95 -12.63 4.11
C ILE A 28 -19.63 -13.59 5.24
N SER A 29 -20.65 -13.93 6.03
CA SER A 29 -20.58 -14.96 7.06
C SER A 29 -20.93 -16.32 6.46
N PHE A 30 -20.08 -17.31 6.70
CA PHE A 30 -20.32 -18.71 6.34
C PHE A 30 -20.44 -19.53 7.62
N LYS A 31 -21.26 -20.58 7.58
CA LYS A 31 -21.37 -21.58 8.63
C LYS A 31 -21.30 -22.96 8.00
N GLY A 32 -20.42 -23.82 8.49
CA GLY A 32 -20.20 -25.13 7.91
C GLY A 32 -19.17 -25.95 8.68
N THR A 33 -18.78 -27.09 8.12
CA THR A 33 -17.76 -27.95 8.74
C THR A 33 -16.35 -27.39 8.52
N VAL A 34 -15.39 -27.82 9.35
CA VAL A 34 -13.98 -27.49 9.14
C VAL A 34 -13.49 -27.93 7.75
N ILE A 35 -14.01 -29.05 7.21
CA ILE A 35 -13.67 -29.52 5.86
C ILE A 35 -14.09 -28.51 4.79
N GLN A 36 -15.30 -27.94 4.91
CA GLN A 36 -15.79 -26.94 3.96
C GLN A 36 -14.95 -25.65 4.02
N CYS A 37 -14.57 -25.22 5.22
CA CYS A 37 -13.67 -24.08 5.41
C CYS A 37 -12.30 -24.34 4.75
N VAL A 38 -11.69 -25.51 5.01
CA VAL A 38 -10.40 -25.89 4.41
C VAL A 38 -10.49 -25.98 2.90
N LYS A 39 -11.57 -26.54 2.33
CA LYS A 39 -11.78 -26.56 0.87
C LYS A 39 -11.85 -25.13 0.29
N GLN A 40 -12.49 -24.19 0.98
CA GLN A 40 -12.50 -22.79 0.53
C GLN A 40 -11.11 -22.14 0.59
N LEU A 41 -10.33 -22.39 1.65
CA LEU A 41 -8.96 -21.92 1.76
C LEU A 41 -8.07 -22.51 0.65
N GLN A 42 -8.19 -23.82 0.41
CA GLN A 42 -7.46 -24.52 -0.65
C GLN A 42 -7.75 -23.92 -2.03
N ARG A 43 -9.00 -23.52 -2.31
CA ARG A 43 -9.35 -22.85 -3.59
C ARG A 43 -8.68 -21.49 -3.74
N LYS A 44 -8.45 -20.76 -2.65
CA LYS A 44 -7.77 -19.44 -2.65
C LYS A 44 -6.24 -19.55 -2.56
N THR A 45 -5.74 -20.71 -2.15
CA THR A 45 -4.31 -20.93 -1.91
C THR A 45 -3.45 -20.68 -3.15
N PRO A 46 -3.81 -21.12 -4.37
CA PRO A 46 -3.01 -20.85 -5.56
C PRO A 46 -2.79 -19.35 -5.83
N GLN A 47 -3.87 -18.56 -5.75
CA GLN A 47 -3.80 -17.11 -5.93
C GLN A 47 -2.90 -16.46 -4.86
N TYR A 48 -3.07 -16.86 -3.60
CA TYR A 48 -2.23 -16.37 -2.50
C TYR A 48 -0.75 -16.74 -2.67
N LEU A 49 -0.45 -18.00 -3.04
CA LEU A 49 0.93 -18.45 -3.26
C LEU A 49 1.60 -17.68 -4.39
N TRP A 50 0.83 -17.33 -5.42
CA TRP A 50 1.30 -16.48 -6.50
C TRP A 50 1.61 -15.06 -6.03
N ASP A 51 0.70 -14.42 -5.28
CA ASP A 51 0.94 -13.09 -4.69
C ASP A 51 2.21 -13.10 -3.81
N VAL A 52 2.41 -14.18 -3.04
CA VAL A 52 3.63 -14.39 -2.24
C VAL A 52 4.86 -14.53 -3.13
N PHE A 53 4.78 -15.27 -4.23
CA PHE A 53 5.88 -15.41 -5.19
C PHE A 53 6.26 -14.07 -5.82
N VAL A 54 5.28 -13.31 -6.32
CA VAL A 54 5.48 -11.98 -6.90
C VAL A 54 6.10 -11.03 -5.88
N LYS A 55 5.53 -10.97 -4.67
CA LYS A 55 6.06 -10.16 -3.57
C LYS A 55 7.52 -10.50 -3.27
N ARG A 56 7.87 -11.78 -3.20
CA ARG A 56 9.26 -12.24 -2.95
C ARG A 56 10.21 -11.86 -4.08
N LYS A 57 9.78 -11.98 -5.34
CA LYS A 57 10.59 -11.57 -6.50
C LYS A 57 10.82 -10.05 -6.52
N GLN A 58 9.78 -9.26 -6.22
CA GLN A 58 9.89 -7.81 -6.11
C GLN A 58 10.82 -7.40 -4.97
N SER A 59 10.66 -8.01 -3.79
CA SER A 59 11.55 -7.78 -2.65
C SER A 59 12.99 -8.10 -3.01
N GLY A 60 13.27 -9.30 -3.54
CA GLY A 60 14.64 -9.71 -3.87
C GLY A 60 15.30 -8.82 -4.93
N TYR A 61 14.55 -8.36 -5.93
CA TYR A 61 15.08 -7.41 -6.92
C TYR A 61 15.36 -6.03 -6.29
N PHE A 62 14.47 -5.57 -5.41
CA PHE A 62 14.65 -4.32 -4.70
C PHE A 62 15.85 -4.37 -3.75
N ASP A 63 16.01 -5.46 -3.00
CA ASP A 63 17.15 -5.72 -2.12
C ASP A 63 18.46 -5.75 -2.93
N HIS A 64 18.46 -6.41 -4.09
CA HIS A 64 19.60 -6.41 -5.01
C HIS A 64 19.98 -5.01 -5.49
N ILE A 65 19.02 -4.17 -5.92
CA ILE A 65 19.33 -2.79 -6.34
C ILE A 65 19.86 -1.97 -5.15
N LYS A 66 19.26 -2.10 -3.97
CA LYS A 66 19.73 -1.39 -2.76
C LYS A 66 21.17 -1.74 -2.42
N GLU A 67 21.53 -3.02 -2.44
CA GLU A 67 22.88 -3.50 -2.14
C GLU A 67 23.92 -3.07 -3.17
N ASN A 68 23.51 -2.84 -4.42
CA ASN A 68 24.41 -2.50 -5.53
C ASN A 68 24.29 -1.01 -5.96
N ALA A 69 23.64 -0.17 -5.15
CA ALA A 69 23.53 1.26 -5.43
C ALA A 69 24.88 1.95 -5.19
N ASP A 70 25.46 2.51 -6.25
CA ASP A 70 26.67 3.32 -6.18
C ASP A 70 26.37 4.80 -5.87
N ASP A 71 27.41 5.63 -5.78
CA ASP A 71 27.28 7.07 -5.52
C ASP A 71 26.58 7.84 -6.67
N THR A 72 26.37 7.20 -7.82
CA THR A 72 25.68 7.77 -8.99
C THR A 72 24.23 7.31 -9.09
N THR A 73 23.83 6.33 -8.28
CA THR A 73 22.53 5.66 -8.35
C THR A 73 21.75 5.86 -7.06
N VAL A 74 20.57 6.45 -7.20
CA VAL A 74 19.66 6.69 -6.08
C VAL A 74 18.50 5.70 -6.14
N VAL A 75 18.29 4.95 -5.07
CA VAL A 75 17.10 4.12 -4.93
C VAL A 75 16.05 4.91 -4.17
N CYS A 76 14.86 5.05 -4.75
CA CYS A 76 13.75 5.76 -4.13
C CYS A 76 12.53 4.84 -4.04
N GLN A 77 12.06 4.60 -2.83
CA GLN A 77 10.78 3.94 -2.59
C GLN A 77 9.76 5.00 -2.21
N VAL A 78 8.77 5.19 -3.06
CA VAL A 78 7.65 6.10 -2.83
C VAL A 78 6.43 5.28 -2.47
N ASP A 79 5.75 5.69 -1.40
CA ASP A 79 4.44 5.17 -1.03
C ASP A 79 3.41 6.30 -1.10
N TYR A 80 2.29 5.99 -1.76
CA TYR A 80 1.12 6.85 -1.76
C TYR A 80 0.21 6.37 -0.64
N THR A 81 0.23 7.10 0.47
CA THR A 81 -0.61 6.78 1.62
C THR A 81 -1.80 7.71 1.70
N GLU A 82 -2.95 7.15 2.07
CA GLU A 82 -4.23 7.83 2.22
C GLU A 82 -4.13 9.19 2.93
N SER A 83 -4.90 10.16 2.42
CA SER A 83 -5.01 11.53 2.93
C SER A 83 -5.22 11.58 4.45
N TYR A 84 -4.46 12.41 5.14
CA TYR A 84 -4.72 12.72 6.54
C TYR A 84 -5.88 13.71 6.65
N THR A 85 -6.84 13.37 7.50
CA THR A 85 -7.96 14.27 7.78
C THR A 85 -7.57 15.23 8.88
N LEU A 86 -7.57 16.53 8.58
CA LEU A 86 -7.25 17.58 9.53
C LEU A 86 -8.35 17.64 10.60
N GLN A 87 -7.93 17.51 11.85
CA GLN A 87 -8.80 17.54 13.02
C GLN A 87 -8.18 18.46 14.06
N ASP A 88 -9.01 19.32 14.62
CA ASP A 88 -8.69 20.16 15.78
C ASP A 88 -9.46 19.61 17.00
N GLN A 89 -8.98 19.89 18.21
CA GLN A 89 -9.79 19.66 19.41
C GLN A 89 -11.02 20.59 19.42
N ASP A 90 -12.13 20.11 20.00
CA ASP A 90 -13.37 20.86 20.21
C ASP A 90 -14.05 21.40 18.93
N GLN A 91 -13.98 20.64 17.83
CA GLN A 91 -14.70 20.99 16.59
C GLN A 91 -16.22 20.90 16.77
N ILE A 92 -16.93 21.96 16.40
CA ILE A 92 -18.39 22.00 16.32
C ILE A 92 -18.92 20.99 15.29
N GLN A 93 -20.16 20.50 15.49
CA GLN A 93 -20.76 19.45 14.64
C GLN A 93 -20.70 19.74 13.13
N SER A 94 -20.82 21.01 12.71
CA SER A 94 -20.75 21.39 11.29
C SER A 94 -19.36 21.16 10.66
N ALA A 95 -18.28 21.31 11.43
CA ALA A 95 -16.92 21.01 10.97
C ALA A 95 -16.67 19.50 10.81
N HIS A 96 -17.48 18.65 11.46
CA HIS A 96 -17.43 17.20 11.26
C HIS A 96 -17.89 16.77 9.85
N TRP A 97 -18.75 17.56 9.19
CA TRP A 97 -19.27 17.24 7.86
C TRP A 97 -18.43 17.80 6.71
N SER A 98 -17.54 18.77 6.99
CA SER A 98 -16.64 19.39 6.02
C SER A 98 -15.18 19.26 6.47
N LYS A 99 -14.69 18.01 6.49
CA LYS A 99 -13.32 17.73 6.93
C LYS A 99 -12.32 18.02 5.81
N LYS A 100 -11.43 18.99 6.03
CA LYS A 100 -10.29 19.22 5.13
C LYS A 100 -9.30 18.07 5.25
N GLN A 101 -8.72 17.67 4.13
CA GLN A 101 -7.73 16.61 4.08
C GLN A 101 -6.43 17.11 3.46
N VAL A 102 -5.32 16.51 3.87
CA VAL A 102 -3.99 16.73 3.29
C VAL A 102 -3.47 15.41 2.75
N SER A 103 -3.00 15.43 1.51
CA SER A 103 -2.34 14.25 0.92
C SER A 103 -0.92 14.15 1.45
N ILE A 104 -0.52 12.97 1.89
CA ILE A 104 0.83 12.72 2.40
C ILE A 104 1.54 11.76 1.46
N PHE A 105 2.61 12.24 0.86
CA PHE A 105 3.49 11.45 0.01
C PHE A 105 4.74 11.13 0.80
N THR A 106 5.01 9.83 0.98
CA THR A 106 6.18 9.37 1.72
C THR A 106 7.17 8.80 0.75
N ALA A 107 8.40 9.29 0.80
CA ALA A 107 9.51 8.76 0.01
C ALA A 107 10.66 8.41 0.95
N TYR A 108 11.29 7.27 0.70
CA TYR A 108 12.55 6.89 1.32
C TYR A 108 13.61 6.75 0.25
N ILE A 109 14.79 7.30 0.51
CA ILE A 109 15.87 7.42 -0.46
C ILE A 109 17.12 6.77 0.13
N TRP A 110 17.72 5.84 -0.61
CA TRP A 110 19.03 5.25 -0.32
C TRP A 110 20.08 5.86 -1.26
N MET A 111 21.24 6.24 -0.71
CA MET A 111 22.40 6.76 -1.45
C MET A 111 23.70 6.08 -0.95
N GLY A 112 24.55 5.64 -1.88
CA GLY A 112 25.88 5.08 -1.56
C GLY A 112 25.87 3.85 -0.66
N GLY A 113 24.94 2.91 -0.87
CA GLY A 113 24.83 1.67 -0.08
C GLY A 113 24.49 1.83 1.40
N SER A 114 24.24 3.06 1.87
CA SER A 114 23.88 3.36 3.26
C SER A 114 22.40 3.70 3.37
N GLY A 115 21.67 2.94 4.19
CA GLY A 115 20.29 3.25 4.52
C GLY A 115 19.72 2.29 5.55
N TRP A 116 18.60 2.70 6.12
CA TRP A 116 17.90 1.98 7.19
C TRP A 116 16.81 1.11 6.54
N ASP A 117 16.64 -0.13 7.01
CA ASP A 117 15.62 -1.08 6.51
C ASP A 117 14.19 -0.77 7.03
N GLY A 118 13.84 0.51 7.05
CA GLY A 118 12.53 0.98 7.51
C GLY A 118 11.45 0.78 6.44
N VAL A 119 10.32 0.21 6.84
CA VAL A 119 9.13 0.14 5.97
C VAL A 119 8.56 1.55 5.77
N VAL A 120 8.45 2.02 4.52
CA VAL A 120 7.97 3.38 4.17
C VAL A 120 6.60 3.71 4.77
N ASP A 121 5.69 2.74 4.85
CA ASP A 121 4.36 2.89 5.47
C ASP A 121 4.44 3.31 6.97
N SER A 122 5.47 2.85 7.68
CA SER A 122 5.65 3.19 9.11
C SER A 122 6.00 4.67 9.32
N ILE A 123 6.63 5.32 8.34
CA ILE A 123 6.99 6.74 8.42
C ILE A 123 5.73 7.59 8.38
N ASN A 124 4.78 7.27 7.49
CA ASN A 124 3.51 8.01 7.40
C ASN A 124 2.70 7.89 8.70
N GLY A 125 2.54 6.66 9.22
CA GLY A 125 1.86 6.44 10.51
C GLY A 125 2.51 7.22 11.65
N THR A 126 3.84 7.31 11.64
CA THR A 126 4.61 8.09 12.63
C THR A 126 4.34 9.59 12.52
N LEU A 127 4.33 10.16 11.31
CA LEU A 127 4.00 11.58 11.10
C LEU A 127 2.57 11.91 11.55
N LYS A 128 1.59 11.08 11.17
CA LYS A 128 0.19 11.23 11.62
C LYS A 128 0.11 11.21 13.16
N ARG A 129 0.88 10.33 13.81
CA ARG A 129 0.94 10.25 15.28
C ARG A 129 1.58 11.49 15.91
N PHE A 130 2.63 12.05 15.32
CA PHE A 130 3.23 13.30 15.81
C PHE A 130 2.25 14.46 15.76
N VAL A 131 1.49 14.57 14.67
CA VAL A 131 0.47 15.61 14.52
C VAL A 131 -0.66 15.38 15.51
N TRP A 132 -1.17 14.16 15.63
CA TRP A 132 -2.18 13.81 16.64
C TRP A 132 -1.75 14.19 18.06
N MET A 133 -0.53 13.80 18.46
CA MET A 133 0.02 14.17 19.78
C MET A 133 0.17 15.68 19.94
N GLY A 134 0.55 16.40 18.89
CA GLY A 134 0.62 17.86 18.90
C GLY A 134 -0.75 18.47 19.14
N VAL A 135 -1.77 17.99 18.43
CA VAL A 135 -3.16 18.46 18.56
C VAL A 135 -3.72 18.13 19.94
N MET A 136 -3.45 16.95 20.47
CA MET A 136 -3.85 16.58 21.84
C MET A 136 -3.18 17.43 22.91
N ALA A 137 -2.02 18.02 22.61
CA ALA A 137 -1.31 18.96 23.48
C ALA A 137 -1.74 20.43 23.23
N GLY A 138 -2.84 20.67 22.50
CA GLY A 138 -3.39 22.00 22.23
C GLY A 138 -2.89 22.69 20.96
N ALA A 139 -2.10 22.02 20.10
CA ALA A 139 -1.74 22.59 18.81
C ALA A 139 -2.94 22.59 17.84
N ARG A 140 -3.04 23.62 17.00
CA ARG A 140 -4.00 23.65 15.89
C ARG A 140 -3.40 23.04 14.63
N CYS A 141 -4.17 22.23 13.90
CA CYS A 141 -3.76 21.61 12.65
C CYS A 141 -4.89 21.66 11.61
N SER A 142 -5.07 22.86 11.06
CA SER A 142 -6.12 23.21 10.10
C SER A 142 -5.62 23.43 8.66
N SER A 143 -4.31 23.31 8.42
CA SER A 143 -3.69 23.41 7.11
C SER A 143 -2.48 22.49 6.94
N ALA A 144 -2.08 22.22 5.68
CA ALA A 144 -0.86 21.47 5.37
C ALA A 144 0.41 22.17 5.92
N LYS A 145 0.43 23.50 5.95
CA LYS A 145 1.54 24.27 6.54
C LYS A 145 1.67 24.00 8.04
N GLU A 146 0.55 24.00 8.76
CA GLU A 146 0.52 23.69 10.19
C GLU A 146 0.92 22.24 10.47
N PHE A 147 0.45 21.30 9.65
CA PHE A 147 0.86 19.89 9.71
C PHE A 147 2.39 19.76 9.63
N VAL A 148 3.02 20.38 8.62
CA VAL A 148 4.48 20.35 8.43
C VAL A 148 5.21 20.99 9.61
N ASN A 149 4.70 22.11 10.12
CA ASN A 149 5.30 22.79 11.28
C ASN A 149 5.25 21.94 12.56
N ILE A 150 4.17 21.20 12.80
CA ILE A 150 4.08 20.27 13.93
C ILE A 150 5.10 19.15 13.77
N CYS A 151 5.17 18.52 12.59
CA CYS A 151 6.13 17.45 12.33
C CYS A 151 7.59 17.90 12.53
N ARG A 152 7.97 19.05 11.95
CA ARG A 152 9.35 19.59 12.07
C ARG A 152 9.75 19.92 13.51
N ARG A 153 8.80 20.24 14.38
CA ARG A 153 9.05 20.43 15.82
C ARG A 153 9.25 19.11 16.56
N LYS A 154 8.66 18.01 16.07
CA LYS A 154 8.70 16.69 16.71
C LYS A 154 9.86 15.82 16.23
N THR A 155 10.37 16.03 15.02
CA THR A 155 11.50 15.26 14.47
C THR A 155 12.41 16.12 13.60
N LYS A 156 13.72 15.88 13.74
CA LYS A 156 14.76 16.39 12.83
C LYS A 156 15.27 15.31 11.87
N THR A 157 14.94 14.04 12.14
CA THR A 157 15.40 12.88 11.37
C THR A 157 14.58 12.67 10.10
N ILE A 158 13.28 12.94 10.15
CA ILE A 158 12.40 12.82 8.99
C ILE A 158 12.31 14.19 8.34
N LEU A 159 12.78 14.30 7.09
CA LEU A 159 12.60 15.51 6.29
C LEU A 159 11.15 15.64 5.89
N VAL A 160 10.48 16.68 6.39
CA VAL A 160 9.09 16.99 6.03
C VAL A 160 9.06 18.31 5.26
N ALA A 161 8.53 18.27 4.04
CA ALA A 161 8.42 19.42 3.15
C ALA A 161 6.95 19.68 2.77
N LEU A 162 6.62 20.96 2.59
CA LEU A 162 5.35 21.38 2.02
C LEU A 162 5.56 21.60 0.51
N VAL A 163 4.82 20.86 -0.32
CA VAL A 163 4.78 21.10 -1.76
C VAL A 163 3.56 21.97 -2.06
N GLN A 164 3.79 23.16 -2.62
CA GLN A 164 2.72 24.06 -3.03
C GLN A 164 2.25 23.73 -4.45
N GLN A 165 0.98 24.01 -4.76
CA GLN A 165 0.41 23.77 -6.09
C GLN A 165 1.23 24.44 -7.20
N ALA A 166 1.63 25.70 -7.02
CA ALA A 166 2.46 26.41 -8.00
C ALA A 166 3.81 25.73 -8.28
N GLN A 167 4.40 25.06 -7.28
CA GLN A 167 5.64 24.29 -7.45
C GLN A 167 5.38 22.98 -8.21
N PHE A 168 4.22 22.36 -7.98
CA PHE A 168 3.79 21.20 -8.74
C PHE A 168 3.57 21.57 -10.21
N ASP A 169 2.81 22.62 -10.49
CA ASP A 169 2.45 23.04 -11.85
C ASP A 169 3.69 23.39 -12.68
N THR A 170 4.70 24.01 -12.06
CA THR A 170 5.97 24.36 -12.72
C THR A 170 6.90 23.16 -12.95
N THR A 171 6.75 22.09 -12.18
CA THR A 171 7.60 20.89 -12.28
C THR A 171 6.90 19.71 -12.96
N GLU A 172 5.61 19.80 -13.24
CA GLU A 172 4.79 18.71 -13.79
C GLU A 172 5.36 18.18 -15.11
N ALA A 173 5.74 19.08 -16.03
CA ALA A 173 6.30 18.69 -17.32
C ALA A 173 7.60 17.90 -17.15
N LEU A 174 8.49 18.36 -16.27
CA LEU A 174 9.75 17.70 -15.97
C LEU A 174 9.54 16.33 -15.30
N LEU A 175 8.62 16.26 -14.32
CA LEU A 175 8.27 15.01 -13.64
C LEU A 175 7.70 14.00 -14.62
N LYS A 176 6.82 14.41 -15.55
CA LYS A 176 6.29 13.53 -16.61
C LYS A 176 7.42 12.93 -17.45
N THR A 177 8.40 13.74 -17.86
CA THR A 177 9.56 13.27 -18.59
C THR A 177 10.39 12.26 -17.79
N TYR A 178 10.64 12.52 -16.50
CA TYR A 178 11.34 11.55 -15.66
C TYR A 178 10.57 10.26 -15.50
N PHE A 179 9.27 10.32 -15.20
CA PHE A 179 8.41 9.15 -15.02
C PHE A 179 8.35 8.26 -16.27
N GLN A 180 8.37 8.85 -17.46
CA GLN A 180 8.41 8.10 -18.72
C GLN A 180 9.70 7.30 -18.90
N ASN A 181 10.80 7.78 -18.32
CA ASN A 181 12.13 7.15 -18.44
C ASN A 181 12.47 6.20 -17.28
N ILE A 182 11.58 6.05 -16.29
CA ILE A 182 11.80 5.10 -15.18
C ILE A 182 11.74 3.67 -15.72
N VAL A 183 12.87 2.98 -15.63
CA VAL A 183 12.97 1.54 -15.90
C VAL A 183 12.15 0.79 -14.84
N GLY A 184 11.01 0.24 -15.25
CA GLY A 184 10.20 -0.61 -14.38
C GLY A 184 10.91 -1.93 -14.09
N VAL A 185 10.58 -2.55 -12.95
CA VAL A 185 11.12 -3.89 -12.64
C VAL A 185 10.73 -4.86 -13.76
N PRO A 186 11.71 -5.51 -14.43
CA PRO A 186 11.46 -6.39 -15.56
C PRO A 186 10.45 -7.50 -15.21
N ASN A 187 9.51 -7.76 -16.11
CA ASN A 187 8.56 -8.88 -16.03
C ASN A 187 7.51 -8.85 -14.90
N ILE A 188 7.41 -7.79 -14.09
CA ILE A 188 6.43 -7.73 -12.97
C ILE A 188 5.33 -6.69 -13.18
N ARG A 189 5.61 -5.57 -13.89
CA ARG A 189 4.60 -4.57 -14.27
C ARG A 189 3.48 -5.11 -15.17
N LYS A 190 3.68 -6.27 -15.82
CA LYS A 190 2.74 -6.84 -16.81
C LYS A 190 1.71 -7.80 -16.19
N GLN A 191 1.75 -8.05 -14.89
CA GLN A 191 0.97 -9.11 -14.25
C GLN A 191 0.32 -8.61 -12.95
N HIS A 192 -0.60 -7.64 -13.07
CA HIS A 192 -1.29 -7.06 -11.91
C HIS A 192 -2.59 -7.79 -11.52
N HIS A 193 -3.08 -8.68 -12.39
CA HIS A 193 -4.28 -9.45 -12.10
C HIS A 193 -4.16 -10.85 -12.69
N ILE A 194 -4.02 -11.85 -11.82
CA ILE A 194 -3.87 -13.24 -12.22
C ILE A 194 -5.00 -14.05 -11.60
N ASN A 195 -5.78 -14.69 -12.48
CA ASN A 195 -6.82 -15.64 -12.16
C ASN A 195 -6.29 -17.05 -12.43
N VAL A 196 -6.16 -17.85 -11.38
CA VAL A 196 -5.86 -19.27 -11.57
C VAL A 196 -7.15 -19.95 -12.03
N LEU A 197 -7.19 -20.37 -13.30
CA LEU A 197 -8.37 -21.02 -13.89
C LEU A 197 -8.41 -22.50 -13.48
N ASN A 198 -7.28 -23.21 -13.59
CA ASN A 198 -7.10 -24.62 -13.23
C ASN A 198 -5.68 -24.88 -12.71
N LYS A 199 -5.40 -26.11 -12.25
CA LYS A 199 -4.11 -26.52 -11.66
C LYS A 199 -2.90 -26.09 -12.49
N ASP A 200 -3.01 -26.18 -13.82
CA ASP A 200 -1.92 -25.90 -14.75
C ASP A 200 -2.28 -24.76 -15.74
N VAL A 201 -3.32 -23.96 -15.44
CA VAL A 201 -3.79 -22.90 -16.33
C VAL A 201 -4.03 -21.61 -15.56
N ILE A 202 -3.34 -20.54 -15.94
CA ILE A 202 -3.50 -19.20 -15.36
C ILE A 202 -3.92 -18.21 -16.43
N GLU A 203 -4.80 -17.29 -16.06
CA GLU A 203 -5.21 -16.13 -16.85
C GLU A 203 -4.56 -14.89 -16.23
N CYS A 204 -3.73 -14.17 -16.99
CA CYS A 204 -3.05 -12.96 -16.56
C CYS A 204 -3.59 -11.75 -17.30
N ALA A 205 -3.75 -10.63 -16.60
CA ALA A 205 -4.11 -9.34 -17.17
C ALA A 205 -3.11 -8.26 -16.71
N LEU A 206 -2.86 -7.29 -17.58
CA LEU A 206 -1.90 -6.20 -17.33
C LEU A 206 -2.31 -5.32 -16.13
N TYR A 207 -3.61 -5.23 -15.84
CA TYR A 207 -4.20 -4.54 -14.69
C TYR A 207 -5.62 -5.07 -14.46
N ALA A 208 -6.19 -4.87 -13.27
CA ALA A 208 -7.48 -5.45 -12.87
C ALA A 208 -8.71 -4.99 -13.70
N THR A 209 -8.56 -4.04 -14.63
CA THR A 209 -9.62 -3.57 -15.55
C THR A 209 -9.33 -3.92 -17.01
N CYS A 210 -8.19 -4.56 -17.29
CA CYS A 210 -7.80 -4.85 -18.65
C CYS A 210 -8.79 -5.87 -19.24
N LYS A 211 -9.33 -5.55 -20.43
CA LYS A 211 -10.17 -6.48 -21.19
C LYS A 211 -9.32 -7.59 -21.80
N ASP A 212 -8.07 -7.27 -22.12
CA ASP A 212 -7.12 -8.20 -22.71
C ASP A 212 -6.50 -9.07 -21.62
N LYS A 213 -6.68 -10.38 -21.78
CA LYS A 213 -6.19 -11.38 -20.84
C LYS A 213 -5.43 -12.47 -21.59
N TYR A 214 -4.31 -12.88 -21.01
CA TYR A 214 -3.40 -13.88 -21.55
C TYR A 214 -3.53 -15.16 -20.75
N VAL A 215 -3.73 -16.30 -21.43
CA VAL A 215 -3.82 -17.60 -20.77
C VAL A 215 -2.50 -18.34 -20.94
N PHE A 216 -1.87 -18.70 -19.82
CA PHE A 216 -0.68 -19.55 -19.79
C PHE A 216 -1.09 -20.94 -19.33
N LYS A 217 -0.65 -21.96 -20.07
CA LYS A 217 -0.76 -23.37 -19.68
C LYS A 217 0.65 -23.89 -19.36
N PHE A 218 0.80 -24.54 -18.22
CA PHE A 218 2.03 -25.18 -17.78
C PHE A 218 1.93 -26.70 -17.92
#